data_AF-A0A3T0KQA2-F1
#
_entry.id   AF-A0A3T0KQA2-F1
#
_cell.length_a   1.000
_cell.length_b   1.000
_cell.length_c   1.000
_cell.angle_alpha   90.00
_cell.angle_beta   90.00
_cell.angle_gamma   90.00
#
_symmetry.space_group_name_H-M   'P 1'
#
loop_
_entity.id
_entity.type
_entity.pdbx_description
1 polymer ?
#
loop_
_entity_poly.entity_id
_entity_poly.type
_entity_poly.pdbx_seq_one_letter_code
_entity_poly.pdbx_strand_id
1 'polypeptide(L)'
;MLTSVSLLMVIGYSLYFSFSSYLTNCKENHSWVKCIPMILGMTSSLTVGLVIGTWMPDRLAVTTILSIVLSSILGSFIGKKFGTNGFIEAQSSSLMGAMMGAMLGVMLETNEVNIMIIAIDLIFLISVFSILLGLANRQLEKKKPILKSKPASFYVFFLINVCLICFLPILQTIDTKGTTDKIDSSEHSHHH
;
A
#
# COMPACT_ATOMS: atom_id res chain seq x y z
N MET A 1 5.39 4.63 -13.89
CA MET A 1 4.97 5.83 -13.11
C MET A 1 3.95 5.47 -12.03
N LEU A 2 2.89 4.72 -12.35
CA LEU A 2 1.91 4.26 -11.35
C LEU A 2 2.52 3.42 -10.22
N THR A 3 3.34 2.42 -10.55
CA THR A 3 4.05 1.55 -9.59
C THR A 3 4.92 2.32 -8.60
N SER A 4 5.67 3.32 -9.07
CA SER A 4 6.52 4.16 -8.22
C SER A 4 5.72 5.08 -7.29
N VAL A 5 4.57 5.59 -7.73
CA VAL A 5 3.69 6.43 -6.90
C VAL A 5 3.01 5.59 -5.82
N SER A 6 2.50 4.40 -6.20
CA SER A 6 1.93 3.42 -5.26
C SER A 6 2.94 3.03 -4.17
N LEU A 7 4.18 2.70 -4.56
CA LEU A 7 5.23 2.33 -3.62
C LEU A 7 5.58 3.48 -2.66
N LEU A 8 5.69 4.72 -3.16
CA LEU A 8 5.94 5.89 -2.33
C LEU A 8 4.79 6.16 -1.35
N MET A 9 3.54 6.00 -1.81
CA MET A 9 2.34 6.17 -0.99
C MET A 9 2.30 5.13 0.14
N VAL A 10 2.50 3.84 -0.16
CA VAL A 10 2.45 2.76 0.83
C VAL A 10 3.56 2.89 1.87
N ILE A 11 4.79 3.21 1.44
CA ILE A 11 5.91 3.46 2.36
C ILE A 11 5.63 4.71 3.20
N GLY A 12 5.15 5.79 2.58
CA GLY A 12 4.80 7.03 3.27
C GLY A 12 3.73 6.83 4.33
N TYR A 13 2.65 6.10 4.03
CA TYR A 13 1.59 5.78 4.97
C TYR A 13 2.04 4.80 6.06
N SER A 14 2.85 3.78 5.73
CA SER A 14 3.39 2.85 6.73
C SER A 14 4.34 3.56 7.70
N LEU A 15 5.21 4.46 7.19
CA LEU A 15 6.09 5.28 8.01
C LEU A 15 5.32 6.32 8.80
N TYR A 16 4.34 7.00 8.19
CA TYR A 16 3.45 7.91 8.90
C TYR A 16 2.71 7.19 10.01
N PHE A 17 2.19 5.98 9.78
CA PHE A 17 1.50 5.19 10.80
C PHE A 17 2.47 4.70 11.89
N SER A 18 3.70 4.33 11.54
CA SER A 18 4.74 3.95 12.50
C SER A 18 5.26 5.14 13.33
N PHE A 19 5.35 6.33 12.73
CA PHE A 19 5.86 7.55 13.36
C PHE A 19 4.79 8.33 14.12
N SER A 20 3.55 8.35 13.59
CA SER A 20 2.40 8.98 14.20
C SER A 20 2.05 8.22 15.48
N SER A 21 2.44 8.83 16.60
CA SER A 21 2.39 8.34 17.99
C SER A 21 0.98 8.03 18.52
N TYR A 22 -0.01 7.77 17.67
CA TYR A 22 -1.39 7.44 18.06
C TYR A 22 -1.54 6.13 18.83
N LEU A 23 -0.56 5.23 18.71
CA LEU A 23 -0.65 3.88 19.27
C LEU A 23 0.11 3.65 20.57
N THR A 24 0.93 4.63 21.01
CA THR A 24 1.78 4.53 22.20
C THR A 24 0.98 4.25 23.49
N ASN A 25 -0.35 4.42 23.48
CA ASN A 25 -1.21 4.22 24.65
C ASN A 25 -2.11 2.96 24.58
N CYS A 26 -2.04 2.14 23.53
CA CYS A 26 -2.86 0.92 23.43
C CYS A 26 -2.17 -0.28 24.10
N LYS A 27 -1.87 -0.15 25.40
CA LYS A 27 -1.25 -1.20 26.23
C LYS A 27 -2.24 -2.25 26.75
N GLU A 28 -3.46 -2.29 26.20
CA GLU A 28 -4.54 -3.15 26.70
C GLU A 28 -4.68 -4.43 25.87
N ASN A 29 -4.82 -5.55 26.58
CA ASN A 29 -4.90 -6.95 26.14
C ASN A 29 -6.12 -7.30 25.26
N HIS A 30 -6.70 -6.36 24.52
CA HIS A 30 -7.86 -6.64 23.68
C HIS A 30 -7.41 -7.32 22.37
N SER A 31 -8.06 -8.44 22.01
CA SER A 31 -7.75 -9.25 20.81
C SER A 31 -7.61 -8.41 19.53
N TRP A 32 -8.43 -7.36 19.40
CA TRP A 32 -8.43 -6.42 18.27
C TRP A 32 -7.12 -5.68 18.03
N VAL A 33 -6.38 -5.31 19.09
CA VAL A 33 -5.12 -4.54 18.95
C VAL A 33 -4.01 -5.42 18.34
N LYS A 34 -4.09 -6.74 18.52
CA LYS A 34 -3.16 -7.71 17.94
C LYS A 34 -3.35 -7.87 16.42
N CYS A 35 -4.56 -7.66 15.91
CA CYS A 35 -4.85 -7.75 14.47
C CYS A 35 -4.35 -6.53 13.67
N ILE A 36 -4.15 -5.37 14.31
CA ILE A 36 -3.67 -4.15 13.65
C ILE A 36 -2.28 -4.33 13.00
N PRO A 37 -1.23 -4.78 13.71
CA PRO A 37 0.09 -5.00 13.10
C PRO A 37 0.03 -6.06 12.00
N MET A 38 -0.83 -7.08 12.14
CA MET A 38 -1.05 -8.10 11.12
C MET A 38 -1.56 -7.48 9.82
N ILE A 39 -2.68 -6.73 9.87
CA ILE A 39 -3.33 -6.15 8.69
C ILE A 39 -2.40 -5.14 8.00
N LEU A 40 -1.74 -4.27 8.77
CA LEU A 40 -0.78 -3.31 8.22
C LEU A 40 0.44 -3.99 7.60
N GLY A 41 1.02 -4.97 8.30
CA GLY A 41 2.18 -5.71 7.81
C GLY A 41 1.87 -6.48 6.53
N MET A 42 0.71 -7.12 6.45
CA MET A 42 0.27 -7.88 5.28
C MET A 42 -0.01 -6.98 4.09
N THR A 43 -0.84 -5.94 4.26
CA THR A 43 -1.25 -5.08 3.14
C THR A 43 -0.09 -4.26 2.60
N SER A 44 0.78 -3.71 3.47
CA SER A 44 1.96 -2.95 3.02
C SER A 44 2.99 -3.82 2.30
N SER A 45 3.30 -5.00 2.84
CA SER A 45 4.28 -5.92 2.23
C SER A 45 3.78 -6.54 0.94
N LEU A 46 2.46 -6.77 0.82
CA LEU A 46 1.85 -7.27 -0.41
C LEU A 46 2.01 -6.25 -1.54
N THR A 47 1.76 -4.97 -1.28
CA THR A 47 1.97 -3.93 -2.31
C THR A 47 3.44 -3.78 -2.68
N VAL A 48 4.34 -3.80 -1.69
CA VAL A 48 5.79 -3.73 -1.95
C VAL A 48 6.26 -4.91 -2.78
N GLY A 49 5.82 -6.13 -2.43
CA GLY A 49 6.11 -7.34 -3.17
C GLY A 49 5.55 -7.31 -4.60
N LEU A 50 4.33 -6.83 -4.78
CA LEU A 50 3.70 -6.66 -6.09
C LEU A 50 4.52 -5.73 -6.99
N VAL A 51 4.92 -4.57 -6.48
CA VAL A 51 5.68 -3.58 -7.26
C VAL A 51 7.04 -4.13 -7.67
N ILE A 52 7.76 -4.78 -6.75
CA ILE A 52 9.04 -5.43 -7.06
C ILE A 52 8.83 -6.57 -8.06
N GLY A 53 7.73 -7.33 -7.92
CA GLY A 53 7.22 -8.33 -8.85
C GLY A 53 7.16 -7.83 -10.29
N THR A 54 6.53 -6.67 -10.48
CA THR A 54 6.33 -6.07 -11.80
C THR A 54 7.60 -5.54 -12.45
N TRP A 55 8.65 -5.26 -11.67
CA TRP A 55 9.94 -4.79 -12.22
C TRP A 55 10.82 -5.93 -12.75
N MET A 56 10.66 -7.15 -12.24
CA MET A 56 11.52 -8.29 -12.58
C MET A 56 10.69 -9.58 -12.77
N PRO A 57 9.91 -9.67 -13.86
CA PRO A 57 9.04 -10.83 -14.11
C PRO A 57 9.83 -12.12 -14.36
N ASP A 58 11.01 -12.06 -14.96
CA ASP A 58 11.77 -13.27 -15.36
C ASP A 58 12.49 -14.01 -14.21
N ARG A 59 12.50 -13.45 -12.99
CA ARG A 59 13.33 -13.96 -11.88
C ARG A 59 12.60 -14.06 -10.54
N LEU A 60 11.59 -14.92 -10.47
CA LEU A 60 10.73 -15.12 -9.28
C LEU A 60 11.52 -15.30 -7.97
N ALA A 61 12.60 -16.08 -7.96
CA ALA A 61 13.41 -16.30 -6.76
C ALA A 61 14.12 -15.02 -6.27
N VAL A 62 14.69 -14.23 -7.19
CA VAL A 62 15.39 -12.99 -6.82
C VAL A 62 14.39 -11.94 -6.34
N THR A 63 13.28 -11.83 -7.05
CA THR A 63 12.17 -10.90 -6.76
C THR A 63 11.53 -11.17 -5.41
N THR A 64 11.30 -12.43 -5.06
CA THR A 64 10.75 -12.82 -3.75
C THR A 64 11.72 -12.55 -2.62
N ILE A 65 13.02 -12.90 -2.76
CA ILE A 65 14.03 -12.62 -1.75
C ILE A 65 14.14 -11.11 -1.49
N LEU A 66 14.20 -10.30 -2.56
CA LEU A 66 14.29 -8.84 -2.44
C LEU A 66 13.04 -8.25 -1.77
N SER A 67 11.85 -8.75 -2.13
CA SER A 67 10.58 -8.34 -1.53
C SER A 67 10.51 -8.68 -0.04
N ILE A 68 10.99 -9.87 0.34
CA ILE A 68 11.05 -10.33 1.73
C ILE A 68 11.97 -9.42 2.56
N VAL A 69 13.17 -9.12 2.06
CA VAL A 69 14.15 -8.28 2.79
C VAL A 69 13.59 -6.88 3.01
N LEU A 70 13.05 -6.25 1.96
CA LEU A 70 12.47 -4.90 2.08
C LEU A 70 11.23 -4.87 2.97
N SER A 71 10.36 -5.88 2.86
CA SER A 71 9.15 -5.97 3.68
C SER A 71 9.43 -6.30 5.14
N SER A 72 10.48 -7.08 5.44
CA SER A 72 10.88 -7.38 6.83
C SER A 72 11.37 -6.12 7.56
N ILE A 73 12.06 -5.22 6.85
CA ILE A 73 12.46 -3.91 7.40
C ILE A 73 11.20 -3.11 7.76
N LEU A 74 10.25 -2.98 6.83
CA LEU A 74 8.99 -2.26 7.07
C LEU A 74 8.17 -2.89 8.21
N GLY A 75 8.01 -4.21 8.21
CA GLY A 75 7.35 -4.96 9.28
C GLY A 75 7.99 -4.74 10.65
N SER A 76 9.32 -4.52 10.70
CA SER A 76 10.03 -4.26 11.96
C SER A 76 9.68 -2.88 12.52
N PHE A 77 9.59 -1.87 11.65
CA PHE A 77 9.16 -0.52 12.04
C PHE A 77 7.72 -0.49 12.53
N ILE A 78 6.82 -1.24 11.90
CA ILE A 78 5.41 -1.36 12.29
C ILE A 78 5.31 -2.12 13.62
N GLY A 79 5.93 -3.30 13.70
CA GLY A 79 5.82 -4.21 14.83
C GLY A 79 6.42 -3.68 16.14
N LYS A 80 7.51 -2.89 16.08
CA LYS A 80 8.20 -2.33 17.25
C LYS A 80 7.28 -1.53 18.17
N LYS A 81 6.19 -0.96 17.65
CA LYS A 81 5.24 -0.13 18.41
C LYS A 81 4.20 -0.94 19.19
N PHE A 82 4.00 -2.21 18.89
CA PHE A 82 2.98 -3.07 19.49
C PHE A 82 3.53 -4.06 20.53
N GLY A 83 4.80 -3.88 20.94
CA GLY A 83 5.50 -4.81 21.81
C GLY A 83 5.86 -6.12 21.10
N THR A 84 6.30 -7.12 21.87
CA THR A 84 6.86 -8.37 21.31
C THR A 84 5.86 -9.16 20.48
N ASN A 85 4.59 -9.26 20.92
CA ASN A 85 3.58 -10.02 20.18
C ASN A 85 3.25 -9.37 18.84
N GLY A 86 3.04 -8.04 18.82
CA GLY A 86 2.78 -7.34 17.56
C GLY A 86 4.00 -7.26 16.65
N PHE A 87 5.22 -7.37 17.19
CA PHE A 87 6.43 -7.53 16.38
C PHE A 87 6.44 -8.87 15.65
N ILE A 88 6.13 -9.97 16.35
CA ILE A 88 6.05 -11.30 15.73
C ILE A 88 4.93 -11.34 14.68
N GLU A 89 3.77 -10.78 15.01
CA GLU A 89 2.60 -10.72 14.11
C GLU A 89 2.87 -9.88 12.85
N ALA A 90 3.54 -8.73 13.00
CA ALA A 90 3.93 -7.90 11.86
C ALA A 90 5.01 -8.57 10.99
N GLN A 91 5.99 -9.24 11.61
CA GLN A 91 7.03 -9.95 10.84
C GLN A 91 6.44 -11.12 10.06
N SER A 92 5.64 -11.96 10.70
CA SER A 92 5.03 -13.12 10.03
C SER A 92 4.11 -12.68 8.90
N SER A 93 3.29 -11.64 9.12
CA SER A 93 2.39 -11.12 8.10
C SER A 93 3.13 -10.41 6.97
N SER A 94 4.22 -9.70 7.26
CA SER A 94 5.04 -9.04 6.25
C SER A 94 5.80 -10.03 5.36
N LEU A 95 6.31 -11.13 5.91
CA LEU A 95 6.94 -12.18 5.12
C LEU A 95 5.94 -12.86 4.20
N MET A 96 4.76 -13.20 4.73
CA MET A 96 3.68 -13.83 3.97
C MET A 96 3.16 -12.91 2.85
N GLY A 97 2.90 -11.64 3.18
CA GLY A 97 2.42 -10.66 2.20
C GLY A 97 3.44 -10.38 1.10
N ALA A 98 4.73 -10.25 1.44
CA ALA A 98 5.80 -10.04 0.46
C ALA A 98 5.90 -11.18 -0.56
N MET A 99 5.85 -12.43 -0.08
CA MET A 99 5.91 -13.61 -0.94
C MET A 99 4.71 -13.67 -1.88
N MET A 100 3.50 -13.48 -1.34
CA MET A 100 2.27 -13.49 -2.15
C MET A 100 2.24 -12.33 -3.15
N GLY A 101 2.65 -11.13 -2.74
CA GLY A 101 2.74 -9.95 -3.61
C GLY A 101 3.72 -10.15 -4.75
N ALA A 102 4.93 -10.65 -4.46
CA ALA A 102 5.94 -10.91 -5.50
C ALA A 102 5.46 -11.97 -6.51
N MET A 103 4.80 -13.03 -6.03
CA MET A 103 4.22 -14.04 -6.91
C MET A 103 3.12 -13.46 -7.80
N LEU A 104 2.23 -12.64 -7.24
CA LEU A 104 1.21 -11.92 -8.03
C LEU A 104 1.88 -11.02 -9.08
N GLY A 105 2.88 -10.23 -8.71
CA GLY A 105 3.51 -9.28 -9.62
C GLY A 105 4.27 -9.94 -10.79
N VAL A 106 4.78 -11.15 -10.59
CA VAL A 106 5.45 -11.93 -11.66
C VAL A 106 4.45 -12.64 -12.57
N MET A 107 3.33 -13.12 -12.02
CA MET A 107 2.34 -13.89 -12.77
C MET A 107 1.35 -13.03 -13.57
N LEU A 108 1.29 -11.72 -13.30
CA LEU A 108 0.38 -10.83 -14.00
C LEU A 108 0.90 -10.39 -15.38
N GLU A 109 0.01 -10.44 -16.35
CA GLU A 109 0.24 -9.89 -17.68
C GLU A 109 0.20 -8.35 -17.65
N THR A 110 1.02 -7.70 -18.46
CA THR A 110 1.28 -6.25 -18.41
C THR A 110 0.02 -5.38 -18.54
N ASN A 111 -1.05 -5.89 -19.18
CA ASN A 111 -2.31 -5.18 -19.32
C ASN A 111 -3.14 -5.15 -18.01
N GLU A 112 -3.02 -6.18 -17.17
CA GLU A 112 -3.80 -6.34 -15.94
C GLU A 112 -3.06 -5.82 -14.69
N VAL A 113 -1.74 -5.59 -14.80
CA VAL A 113 -0.90 -5.08 -13.70
C VAL A 113 -1.46 -3.80 -13.10
N ASN A 114 -1.90 -2.85 -13.94
CA ASN A 114 -2.43 -1.58 -13.47
C ASN A 114 -3.70 -1.75 -12.63
N ILE A 115 -4.62 -2.62 -13.07
CA ILE A 115 -5.88 -2.89 -12.36
C ILE A 115 -5.60 -3.52 -11.00
N MET A 116 -4.66 -4.47 -10.95
CA MET A 116 -4.27 -5.15 -9.71
C MET A 116 -3.61 -4.21 -8.70
N ILE A 117 -2.72 -3.33 -9.15
CA ILE A 117 -2.09 -2.31 -8.29
C ILE A 117 -3.15 -1.41 -7.68
N ILE A 118 -4.10 -0.93 -8.49
CA ILE A 118 -5.21 -0.08 -8.01
C ILE A 118 -6.05 -0.82 -6.97
N ALA A 119 -6.39 -2.09 -7.23
CA ALA A 119 -7.19 -2.89 -6.30
C ALA A 119 -6.48 -3.07 -4.95
N ILE A 120 -5.18 -3.40 -4.96
CA ILE A 120 -4.38 -3.59 -3.74
C ILE A 120 -4.18 -2.27 -2.99
N ASP A 121 -3.96 -1.16 -3.70
CA ASP A 121 -3.86 0.17 -3.10
C ASP A 121 -5.18 0.60 -2.44
N LEU A 122 -6.32 0.34 -3.08
CA LEU A 122 -7.63 0.60 -2.48
C LEU A 122 -7.86 -0.25 -1.23
N ILE A 123 -7.52 -1.54 -1.26
CA ILE A 123 -7.61 -2.43 -0.10
C ILE A 123 -6.71 -1.93 1.04
N PHE A 124 -5.48 -1.53 0.74
CA PHE A 124 -4.56 -0.95 1.72
C PHE A 124 -5.16 0.30 2.35
N LEU A 125 -5.68 1.22 1.53
CA LEU A 125 -6.25 2.47 2.00
C LEU A 125 -7.48 2.23 2.89
N ILE A 126 -8.43 1.39 2.45
CA ILE A 126 -9.62 1.01 3.22
C ILE A 126 -9.22 0.35 4.55
N SER A 127 -8.19 -0.49 4.54
CA SER A 127 -7.67 -1.14 5.75
C SER A 127 -7.14 -0.12 6.75
N VAL A 128 -6.29 0.81 6.29
CA VAL A 128 -5.74 1.89 7.13
C VAL A 128 -6.86 2.79 7.68
N PHE A 129 -7.85 3.13 6.85
CA PHE A 129 -9.00 3.93 7.26
C PHE A 129 -9.85 3.23 8.31
N SER A 130 -10.14 1.94 8.12
CA SER A 130 -10.92 1.13 9.06
C SER A 130 -10.23 1.00 10.40
N ILE A 131 -8.91 0.79 10.40
CA ILE A 131 -8.09 0.76 11.61
C ILE A 131 -8.16 2.11 12.34
N LEU A 132 -7.99 3.22 11.61
CA LEU A 132 -7.97 4.55 12.21
C LEU A 132 -9.35 4.94 12.78
N LEU A 133 -10.44 4.61 12.08
CA LEU A 133 -11.80 4.84 12.55
C LEU A 133 -12.11 4.00 13.80
N GLY A 134 -11.70 2.73 13.79
CA GLY A 134 -11.84 1.84 14.95
C GLY A 134 -11.09 2.36 16.18
N LEU A 135 -9.87 2.89 15.99
CA LEU A 135 -9.10 3.53 17.04
C LEU A 135 -9.76 4.83 17.53
N ALA A 136 -10.25 5.68 16.64
CA ALA A 136 -10.93 6.92 17.00
C ALA A 136 -12.18 6.66 17.86
N ASN A 137 -13.04 5.72 17.46
CA ASN A 137 -14.25 5.37 18.21
C ASN A 137 -13.93 4.84 19.62
N ARG A 138 -12.88 4.02 19.75
CA ARG A 138 -12.43 3.50 21.06
C ARG A 138 -11.87 4.59 21.98
N GLN A 139 -11.23 5.62 21.43
CA GLN A 139 -10.72 6.76 22.21
C GLN A 139 -11.86 7.67 22.70
N LEU A 140 -12.96 7.76 21.95
CA LEU A 140 -14.16 8.49 22.35
C LEU A 140 -14.86 7.82 23.55
N GLU A 141 -14.92 6.49 23.58
CA GLU A 141 -15.47 5.73 24.72
C GLU A 141 -14.66 5.92 26.01
N LYS A 142 -13.33 6.14 25.91
CA LYS A 142 -12.44 6.29 27.08
C LYS A 142 -12.35 7.70 27.66
N LYS A 143 -13.23 8.64 27.29
CA LYS A 143 -13.31 10.01 27.85
C LYS A 143 -11.95 10.74 27.99
N LYS A 144 -11.01 10.58 27.05
CA LYS A 144 -9.83 11.45 26.95
C LYS A 144 -10.02 12.46 25.80
N PRO A 145 -10.37 13.72 26.09
CA PRO A 145 -10.60 14.73 25.06
C PRO A 145 -9.26 15.29 24.57
N ILE A 146 -8.56 14.55 23.72
CA ILE A 146 -7.36 15.08 23.04
C ILE A 146 -7.53 15.08 21.51
N LEU A 147 -8.67 14.59 21.00
CA LEU A 147 -8.90 14.44 19.57
C LEU A 147 -10.07 15.23 19.00
N LYS A 148 -10.11 16.54 19.25
CA LYS A 148 -11.08 17.43 18.58
C LYS A 148 -10.53 18.18 17.37
N SER A 149 -9.30 17.89 16.95
CA SER A 149 -8.65 18.50 15.77
C SER A 149 -7.62 17.49 15.27
N LYS A 150 -7.74 16.76 14.14
CA LYS A 150 -8.28 17.08 12.82
C LYS A 150 -8.72 15.77 12.08
N PRO A 151 -9.84 15.09 12.43
CA PRO A 151 -10.30 13.94 11.65
C PRO A 151 -10.66 14.33 10.20
N ALA A 152 -11.12 15.57 10.00
CA ALA A 152 -11.42 16.11 8.68
C ALA A 152 -10.18 16.22 7.77
N SER A 153 -9.03 16.63 8.30
CA SER A 153 -7.80 16.74 7.50
C SER A 153 -7.31 15.37 7.03
N PHE A 154 -7.48 14.32 7.86
CA PHE A 154 -7.15 12.95 7.47
C PHE A 154 -8.13 12.40 6.43
N TYR A 155 -9.44 12.65 6.62
CA TYR A 155 -10.47 12.23 5.67
C TYR A 155 -10.28 12.89 4.29
N VAL A 156 -9.97 14.19 4.26
CA VAL A 156 -9.66 14.92 3.02
C VAL A 156 -8.39 14.37 2.35
N PHE A 157 -7.35 14.05 3.13
CA PHE A 157 -6.11 13.47 2.59
C PHE A 157 -6.34 12.05 2.02
N PHE A 158 -7.15 11.24 2.70
CA PHE A 158 -7.60 9.93 2.21
C PHE A 158 -8.38 10.07 0.89
N LEU A 159 -9.37 10.96 0.85
CA LEU A 159 -10.20 11.19 -0.34
C LEU A 159 -9.37 11.67 -1.54
N ILE A 160 -8.38 12.54 -1.29
CA ILE A 160 -7.43 13.00 -2.30
C ILE A 160 -6.59 11.84 -2.85
N ASN A 161 -6.08 10.96 -1.98
CA ASN A 161 -5.30 9.80 -2.43
C ASN A 161 -6.16 8.82 -3.25
N VAL A 162 -7.40 8.54 -2.84
CA VAL A 162 -8.34 7.74 -3.66
C VAL A 162 -8.53 8.36 -5.03
N CYS A 163 -8.79 9.66 -5.08
CA CYS A 163 -9.01 10.38 -6.34
C CYS A 163 -7.77 10.31 -7.24
N LEU A 164 -6.57 10.47 -6.67
CA LEU A 164 -5.29 10.43 -7.38
C LEU A 164 -4.99 9.04 -7.95
N ILE A 165 -5.26 7.97 -7.19
CA ILE A 165 -5.10 6.57 -7.63
C ILE A 165 -6.07 6.21 -8.76
N CYS A 166 -7.32 6.70 -8.70
CA CYS A 166 -8.30 6.50 -9.77
C CYS A 166 -7.98 7.33 -11.03
N PHE A 167 -7.39 8.52 -10.88
CA PHE A 167 -7.17 9.46 -11.99
C PHE A 167 -5.89 9.18 -12.78
N LEU A 168 -4.80 8.76 -12.13
CA LEU A 168 -3.53 8.40 -12.76
C LEU A 168 -3.62 7.37 -13.91
N PRO A 169 -4.33 6.23 -13.78
CA PRO A 169 -4.42 5.25 -14.85
C PRO A 169 -5.21 5.78 -16.06
N ILE A 170 -6.23 6.63 -15.82
CA ILE A 170 -7.03 7.26 -16.88
C ILE A 170 -6.14 8.21 -17.71
N LEU A 171 -5.27 8.97 -17.06
CA LEU A 171 -4.27 9.81 -17.72
C LEU A 171 -3.28 8.99 -18.57
N GLN A 172 -2.81 7.86 -18.08
CA GLN A 172 -1.90 6.98 -18.82
C GLN A 172 -2.56 6.35 -20.05
N THR A 173 -3.85 5.99 -19.95
CA THR A 173 -4.62 5.49 -21.10
C THR A 173 -4.80 6.58 -22.17
N ILE A 174 -4.99 7.84 -21.78
CA ILE A 174 -5.13 8.97 -22.71
C ILE A 174 -3.80 9.27 -23.41
N ASP A 175 -2.68 9.22 -22.69
CA ASP A 175 -1.34 9.51 -23.25
C ASP A 175 -0.84 8.40 -24.20
N THR A 176 -1.15 7.14 -23.87
CA THR A 176 -0.86 6.00 -24.75
C THR A 176 -1.65 6.09 -26.05
N LYS A 177 -2.94 6.47 -25.98
CA LYS A 177 -3.80 6.62 -27.15
C LYS A 177 -3.36 7.78 -28.06
N GLY A 178 -2.87 8.88 -27.48
CA GLY A 178 -2.35 10.03 -28.24
C GLY A 178 -1.00 9.78 -28.94
N THR A 179 -0.26 8.74 -28.56
CA THR A 179 0.99 8.35 -29.22
C THR A 179 0.74 7.39 -30.40
N THR A 180 -0.23 6.48 -30.28
CA THR A 180 -0.61 5.57 -31.38
C THR A 180 -1.16 6.31 -32.60
N ASP A 181 -2.00 7.35 -32.42
CA ASP A 181 -2.55 8.15 -33.54
C ASP A 181 -1.46 8.93 -34.31
N LYS A 182 -0.31 9.24 -33.69
CA LYS A 182 0.80 9.92 -34.34
C LYS A 182 1.70 9.00 -35.16
N ILE A 183 1.76 7.72 -34.81
CA ILE A 183 2.58 6.72 -35.54
C ILE A 183 1.86 6.31 -36.84
N ASP A 184 0.55 6.06 -36.79
CA ASP A 184 -0.24 5.74 -37.98
C ASP A 184 -0.32 6.91 -38.99
N SER A 185 -0.24 8.15 -38.50
CA SER A 185 -0.22 9.34 -39.36
C SER A 185 1.12 9.57 -40.09
N SER A 186 2.22 8.95 -39.63
CA SER A 186 3.55 9.12 -40.23
C SER A 186 3.86 8.07 -41.31
N GLU A 187 3.32 6.84 -41.20
CA GLU A 187 3.55 5.80 -42.21
C GLU A 187 2.81 6.05 -43.54
N HIS A 188 1.69 6.77 -43.54
CA HIS A 188 0.95 7.07 -44.76
C HIS A 188 1.54 8.19 -45.63
N SER A 189 2.65 8.82 -45.24
CA SER A 189 3.26 9.94 -45.98
C SER A 189 4.50 9.57 -46.82
N HIS A 190 4.91 8.30 -46.83
CA HIS A 190 6.12 7.84 -47.56
C HIS A 190 5.88 7.01 -48.82
N HIS A 191 4.64 6.84 -49.27
CA HIS A 191 4.34 6.26 -50.58
C HIS A 191 3.85 7.34 -51.55
N HIS A 192 4.83 7.96 -52.21
CA HIS A 192 4.68 8.56 -53.55
C HIS A 192 4.39 7.47 -54.60
#